data_AF-A0A948EVQ4-F1
#
_entry.id   AF-A0A948EVQ4-F1
#
_cell.length_a   1.000
_cell.length_b   1.000
_cell.length_c   1.000
_cell.angle_alpha   90.00
_cell.angle_beta   90.00
_cell.angle_gamma   90.00
#
_symmetry.space_group_name_H-M   'P 1'
#
loop_
_entity.id
_entity.type
_entity.pdbx_description
1 polymer ?
#
loop_
_entity_poly.entity_id
_entity_poly.type
_entity_poly.pdbx_seq_one_letter_code
_entity_poly.pdbx_strand_id
1 'polypeptide(L)'
;MTWLLIALLAWPLLVSGLLFVWRKPLLALWREPVFKAPILIVESDDWGAGPLVQAEALAAIAECLARQRDASGRPAVMTLALVLAVPGPAMEPGRPWRRQTLADPALHPILEAIRAGQACGVFALQLHGMEHFWPESLLAAAQENAEVATWLAAPELTEHLPSPLQSRWTDAAVLPSRPLSRQAVEAAVAEETRLYAALFGAAPDVVVPPTFVWTEDVEA
;
A
#
# COMPACT_ATOMS: atom_id res chain seq x y z
N MET A 1 31.11 36.95 -36.53
CA MET A 1 31.80 37.21 -35.26
C MET A 1 30.87 37.81 -34.21
N THR A 2 30.10 38.84 -34.55
CA THR A 2 29.15 39.54 -33.64
C THR A 2 28.03 38.65 -33.09
N TRP A 3 27.43 37.79 -33.92
CA TRP A 3 26.36 36.88 -33.48
C TRP A 3 26.82 35.81 -32.48
N LEU A 4 28.06 35.31 -32.63
CA LEU A 4 28.68 34.38 -31.69
C LEU A 4 28.92 35.04 -30.33
N LEU A 5 29.41 36.29 -30.33
CA LEU A 5 29.58 37.09 -29.11
C LEU A 5 28.24 37.36 -28.41
N ILE A 6 27.19 37.69 -29.17
CA ILE A 6 25.84 37.89 -28.63
C ILE A 6 25.31 36.59 -28.01
N ALA A 7 25.43 35.46 -28.70
CA ALA A 7 25.00 34.17 -28.15
C ALA A 7 25.79 33.78 -26.89
N LEU A 8 27.11 34.01 -26.89
CA LEU A 8 28.01 33.76 -25.75
C LEU A 8 27.66 34.61 -24.51
N LEU A 9 27.12 35.81 -24.69
CA LEU A 9 26.73 36.70 -23.60
C LEU A 9 25.26 36.52 -23.19
N ALA A 10 24.37 36.29 -24.15
CA ALA A 10 22.94 36.11 -23.90
C ALA A 10 22.66 34.79 -23.17
N TRP A 11 23.39 33.72 -23.49
CA TRP A 11 23.21 32.42 -22.86
C TRP A 11 23.43 32.42 -21.34
N PRO A 12 24.59 32.86 -20.79
CA PRO A 12 24.79 32.90 -19.35
C PRO A 12 23.83 33.87 -18.63
N LEU A 13 23.41 34.96 -19.28
CA LEU A 13 22.40 35.87 -18.73
C LEU A 13 21.03 35.18 -18.62
N LEU A 14 20.61 34.45 -19.66
CA LEU A 14 19.38 33.69 -19.66
C LEU A 14 19.41 32.59 -18.58
N VAL A 15 20.51 31.82 -18.50
CA VAL A 15 20.70 30.77 -17.49
C VAL A 15 20.71 31.37 -16.08
N SER A 16 21.43 32.47 -15.86
CA SER A 16 21.48 33.13 -14.54
C SER A 16 20.11 33.70 -14.15
N GLY A 17 19.37 34.26 -15.12
CA GLY A 17 18.00 34.71 -14.90
C GLY A 17 17.07 33.57 -14.50
N LEU A 18 17.16 32.43 -15.18
CA LEU A 18 16.40 31.23 -14.85
C LEU A 18 16.77 30.71 -13.45
N LEU A 19 18.07 30.55 -13.15
CA LEU A 19 18.54 30.13 -11.83
C LEU A 19 18.10 31.11 -10.74
N PHE A 20 18.09 32.41 -11.02
CA PHE A 20 17.64 33.42 -10.06
C PHE A 20 16.14 33.33 -9.79
N VAL A 21 15.31 33.15 -10.83
CA VAL A 21 13.85 32.95 -10.69
C VAL A 21 13.57 31.71 -9.84
N TRP A 22 14.29 30.61 -10.09
CA TRP A 22 14.11 29.34 -9.39
C TRP A 22 14.99 29.16 -8.15
N ARG A 23 15.71 30.21 -7.70
CA ARG A 23 16.72 30.07 -6.64
C ARG A 23 16.18 29.52 -5.33
N LYS A 24 14.94 29.87 -4.96
CA LYS A 24 14.33 29.42 -3.71
C LYS A 24 14.00 27.92 -3.76
N PRO A 25 13.26 27.42 -4.78
CA PRO A 25 13.07 25.98 -4.99
C PRO A 25 14.38 25.21 -5.11
N LEU A 26 15.35 25.70 -5.88
CA LEU A 26 16.65 25.02 -6.06
C LEU A 26 17.44 24.92 -4.76
N LEU A 27 17.44 25.97 -3.94
CA LEU A 27 18.06 25.93 -2.61
C LEU A 27 17.30 25.03 -1.63
N ALA A 28 15.98 24.89 -1.78
CA ALA A 28 15.20 23.94 -0.99
C ALA A 28 15.57 22.50 -1.36
N LEU A 29 15.58 22.17 -2.66
CA LEU A 29 16.02 20.87 -3.19
C LEU A 29 17.43 20.50 -2.73
N TRP A 30 18.37 21.45 -2.77
CA TRP A 30 19.74 21.21 -2.28
C TRP A 30 19.85 20.97 -0.77
N ARG A 31 18.83 21.36 -0.01
CA ARG A 31 18.75 21.16 1.44
C ARG A 31 17.87 19.98 1.81
N GLU A 32 17.28 19.30 0.83
CA GLU A 32 16.51 18.10 1.12
C GLU A 32 17.41 17.08 1.80
N PRO A 33 16.92 16.45 2.89
CA PRO A 33 17.68 15.44 3.59
C PRO A 33 17.94 14.27 2.65
N VAL A 34 19.21 14.01 2.36
CA VAL A 34 19.64 12.82 1.63
C VAL A 34 20.30 11.85 2.59
N PHE A 35 20.13 10.55 2.35
CA PHE A 35 20.84 9.55 3.12
C PHE A 35 22.34 9.63 2.82
N LYS A 36 23.15 9.75 3.88
CA LYS A 36 24.62 9.76 3.80
C LYS A 36 25.18 8.45 3.24
N ALA A 37 24.44 7.35 3.35
CA ALA A 37 24.79 6.03 2.87
C ALA A 37 23.72 5.51 1.91
N PRO A 38 24.08 4.69 0.91
CA PRO A 38 23.09 3.99 0.08
C PRO A 38 22.16 3.15 0.96
N ILE A 39 20.86 3.29 0.74
CA ILE A 39 19.85 2.45 1.36
C ILE A 39 19.26 1.56 0.27
N LEU A 40 19.30 0.25 0.49
CA LEU A 40 18.51 -0.69 -0.28
C LEU A 40 17.19 -0.88 0.45
N ILE A 41 16.11 -0.45 -0.18
CA ILE A 41 14.75 -0.67 0.31
C ILE A 41 14.20 -1.87 -0.46
N VAL A 42 13.74 -2.87 0.28
CA VAL A 42 12.95 -3.98 -0.26
C VAL A 42 11.53 -3.75 0.22
N GLU A 43 10.63 -3.57 -0.72
CA GLU A 43 9.21 -3.35 -0.50
C GLU A 43 8.45 -4.49 -1.18
N SER A 44 7.41 -4.97 -0.53
CA SER A 44 6.46 -5.89 -1.13
C SER A 44 5.11 -5.61 -0.49
N ASP A 45 4.11 -5.57 -1.35
CA ASP A 45 2.74 -5.28 -0.96
C ASP A 45 1.95 -6.59 -0.77
N ASP A 46 0.68 -6.45 -0.40
CA ASP A 46 -0.33 -7.52 -0.34
C ASP A 46 -0.08 -8.65 0.68
N TRP A 47 0.66 -8.33 1.76
CA TRP A 47 0.82 -9.23 2.90
C TRP A 47 -0.39 -9.17 3.83
N GLY A 48 -0.67 -10.27 4.54
CA GLY A 48 -1.68 -10.29 5.60
C GLY A 48 -2.76 -11.32 5.35
N ALA A 49 -4.03 -10.92 5.42
CA ALA A 49 -5.12 -11.86 5.24
C ALA A 49 -5.07 -12.46 3.82
N GLY A 50 -5.11 -13.80 3.71
CA GLY A 50 -4.92 -14.48 2.42
C GLY A 50 -4.35 -15.89 2.55
N PRO A 51 -3.67 -16.39 1.50
CA PRO A 51 -3.12 -17.74 1.46
C PRO A 51 -2.12 -18.04 2.59
N LEU A 52 -2.26 -19.19 3.24
CA LEU A 52 -1.40 -19.59 4.37
C LEU A 52 0.09 -19.76 4.01
N VAL A 53 0.42 -19.93 2.74
CA VAL A 53 1.81 -19.96 2.27
C VAL A 53 2.57 -18.68 2.60
N GLN A 54 1.86 -17.56 2.80
CA GLN A 54 2.48 -16.31 3.25
C GLN A 54 3.18 -16.46 4.61
N ALA A 55 2.68 -17.30 5.52
CA ALA A 55 3.30 -17.48 6.84
C ALA A 55 4.72 -18.06 6.72
N GLU A 56 4.90 -19.07 5.89
CA GLU A 56 6.21 -19.67 5.62
C GLU A 56 7.14 -18.68 4.88
N ALA A 57 6.60 -17.94 3.91
CA ALA A 57 7.36 -16.94 3.17
C ALA A 57 7.84 -15.80 4.10
N LEU A 58 6.96 -15.29 4.96
CA LEU A 58 7.28 -14.26 5.96
C LEU A 58 8.34 -14.75 6.95
N ALA A 59 8.24 -15.98 7.43
CA ALA A 59 9.25 -16.55 8.31
C ALA A 59 10.63 -16.65 7.63
N ALA A 60 10.67 -17.12 6.37
CA ALA A 60 11.90 -17.22 5.60
C ALA A 60 12.53 -15.85 5.29
N ILE A 61 11.70 -14.86 4.95
CA ILE A 61 12.13 -13.48 4.72
C ILE A 61 12.68 -12.89 6.03
N ALA A 62 11.96 -13.03 7.14
CA ALA A 62 12.40 -12.53 8.43
C ALA A 62 13.75 -13.12 8.82
N GLU A 63 13.96 -14.42 8.62
CA GLU A 63 15.25 -15.07 8.88
C GLU A 63 16.35 -14.50 7.97
N CYS A 64 16.06 -14.28 6.68
CA CYS A 64 17.00 -13.70 5.74
C CYS A 64 17.45 -12.29 6.15
N LEU A 65 16.50 -11.42 6.47
CA LEU A 65 16.76 -10.05 6.91
C LEU A 65 17.50 -10.03 8.24
N ALA A 66 17.13 -10.92 9.17
CA ALA A 66 17.76 -11.05 10.48
C ALA A 66 19.21 -11.54 10.43
N ARG A 67 19.71 -12.09 9.30
CA ARG A 67 21.13 -12.41 9.11
C ARG A 67 21.96 -11.23 8.61
N GLN A 68 21.34 -10.18 8.08
CA GLN A 68 22.04 -9.01 7.55
C GLN A 68 22.18 -7.94 8.62
N ARG A 69 23.37 -7.35 8.74
CA ARG A 69 23.64 -6.24 9.66
C ARG A 69 24.43 -5.16 8.93
N ASP A 70 24.07 -3.90 9.16
CA ASP A 70 24.86 -2.77 8.69
C ASP A 70 26.09 -2.53 9.60
N ALA A 71 26.92 -1.55 9.24
CA ALA A 71 28.11 -1.19 10.00
C ALA A 71 27.83 -0.68 11.43
N SER A 72 26.57 -0.35 11.75
CA SER A 72 26.12 0.06 13.08
C SER A 72 25.39 -1.07 13.83
N GLY A 73 25.35 -2.28 13.27
CA GLY A 73 24.68 -3.43 13.86
C GLY A 73 23.16 -3.42 13.73
N ARG A 74 22.58 -2.58 12.85
CA ARG A 74 21.13 -2.56 12.59
C ARG A 74 20.76 -3.66 11.59
N PRO A 75 19.61 -4.33 11.73
CA PRO A 75 19.17 -5.34 10.79
C PRO A 75 18.76 -4.71 9.45
N ALA A 76 18.71 -5.54 8.39
CA ALA A 76 17.93 -5.17 7.21
C ALA A 76 16.44 -5.13 7.58
N VAL A 77 15.71 -4.16 7.04
CA VAL A 77 14.30 -3.94 7.33
C VAL A 77 13.52 -3.97 6.04
N MET A 78 12.35 -4.59 6.08
CA MET A 78 11.37 -4.60 5.01
C MET A 78 10.09 -3.92 5.51
N THR A 79 9.51 -3.06 4.67
CA THR A 79 8.16 -2.54 4.90
C THR A 79 7.14 -3.56 4.44
N LEU A 80 6.16 -3.85 5.30
CA LEU A 80 5.07 -4.78 5.00
C LEU A 80 3.77 -3.99 4.91
N ALA A 81 3.27 -3.79 3.69
CA ALA A 81 1.94 -3.24 3.49
C ALA A 81 0.90 -4.34 3.76
N LEU A 82 0.06 -4.13 4.77
CA LEU A 82 -0.86 -5.14 5.30
C LEU A 82 -2.30 -4.96 4.80
N VAL A 83 -2.83 -6.00 4.17
CA VAL A 83 -4.26 -6.20 3.93
C VAL A 83 -4.85 -6.96 5.12
N LEU A 84 -5.87 -6.38 5.76
CA LEU A 84 -6.39 -6.89 7.04
C LEU A 84 -7.44 -7.98 6.91
N ALA A 85 -8.05 -8.13 5.73
CA ALA A 85 -9.14 -9.07 5.49
C ALA A 85 -9.24 -9.49 4.01
N VAL A 86 -9.87 -10.65 3.82
CA VAL A 86 -10.25 -11.22 2.52
C VAL A 86 -11.73 -11.60 2.55
N PRO A 87 -12.36 -11.89 1.39
CA PRO A 87 -13.71 -12.43 1.42
C PRO A 87 -13.73 -13.74 2.23
N GLY A 88 -14.83 -13.98 2.94
CA GLY A 88 -15.03 -15.24 3.64
C GLY A 88 -15.10 -16.44 2.68
N PRO A 89 -14.99 -17.68 3.18
CA PRO A 89 -15.09 -18.87 2.35
C PRO A 89 -16.49 -18.99 1.73
N ALA A 90 -16.55 -19.43 0.47
CA ALA A 90 -17.79 -19.69 -0.28
C ALA A 90 -18.75 -18.49 -0.31
N MET A 91 -18.23 -17.32 -0.69
CA MET A 91 -19.05 -16.14 -0.94
C MET A 91 -19.86 -16.34 -2.23
N GLU A 92 -21.15 -16.01 -2.15
CA GLU A 92 -22.10 -16.16 -3.26
C GLU A 92 -22.69 -14.80 -3.63
N PRO A 93 -22.86 -14.49 -4.93
CA PRO A 93 -23.56 -13.30 -5.37
C PRO A 93 -24.95 -13.18 -4.72
N GLY A 94 -25.29 -11.99 -4.20
CA GLY A 94 -26.58 -11.71 -3.55
C GLY A 94 -26.68 -12.10 -2.07
N ARG A 95 -25.63 -12.69 -1.47
CA ARG A 95 -25.54 -12.82 -0.01
C ARG A 95 -24.86 -11.59 0.63
N PRO A 96 -25.14 -11.29 1.90
CA PRO A 96 -24.44 -10.23 2.63
C PRO A 96 -22.93 -10.48 2.64
N TRP A 97 -22.15 -9.40 2.53
CA TRP A 97 -20.70 -9.44 2.64
C TRP A 97 -20.27 -10.11 3.95
N ARG A 98 -19.39 -11.11 3.84
CA ARG A 98 -18.67 -11.67 4.97
C ARG A 98 -17.19 -11.61 4.68
N ARG A 99 -16.46 -11.08 5.63
CA ARG A 99 -15.00 -11.02 5.58
C ARG A 99 -14.40 -12.04 6.54
N GLN A 100 -13.24 -12.55 6.16
CA GLN A 100 -12.31 -13.22 7.04
C GLN A 100 -11.15 -12.25 7.30
N THR A 101 -10.98 -11.85 8.54
CA THR A 101 -9.96 -10.92 9.00
C THR A 101 -8.69 -11.65 9.42
N LEU A 102 -7.56 -10.95 9.46
CA LEU A 102 -6.30 -11.47 9.98
C LEU A 102 -6.37 -11.86 11.47
N ALA A 103 -7.41 -11.43 12.19
CA ALA A 103 -7.69 -11.86 13.56
C ALA A 103 -8.30 -13.28 13.64
N ASP A 104 -8.82 -13.81 12.53
CA ASP A 104 -9.47 -15.11 12.53
C ASP A 104 -8.47 -16.24 12.82
N PRO A 105 -8.84 -17.25 13.63
CA PRO A 105 -7.92 -18.33 14.02
C PRO A 105 -7.30 -19.08 12.84
N ALA A 106 -8.01 -19.16 11.72
CA ALA A 106 -7.50 -19.80 10.51
C ALA A 106 -6.26 -19.07 9.93
N LEU A 107 -6.15 -17.76 10.12
CA LEU A 107 -5.06 -16.92 9.62
C LEU A 107 -4.01 -16.61 10.71
N HIS A 108 -4.12 -17.22 11.89
CA HIS A 108 -3.19 -17.03 13.00
C HIS A 108 -1.73 -17.28 12.63
N PRO A 109 -1.36 -18.31 11.83
CA PRO A 109 0.03 -18.51 11.43
C PRO A 109 0.65 -17.31 10.72
N ILE A 110 -0.15 -16.59 9.90
CA ILE A 110 0.31 -15.38 9.20
C ILE A 110 0.52 -14.26 10.21
N LEU A 111 -0.47 -14.02 11.08
CA LEU A 111 -0.38 -12.98 12.11
C LEU A 111 0.81 -13.20 13.06
N GLU A 112 1.09 -14.44 13.45
CA GLU A 112 2.25 -14.79 14.27
C GLU A 112 3.56 -14.53 13.53
N ALA A 113 3.67 -14.89 12.25
CA ALA A 113 4.87 -14.62 11.45
C ALA A 113 5.15 -13.11 11.32
N ILE A 114 4.10 -12.31 11.09
CA ILE A 114 4.20 -10.84 11.02
C ILE A 114 4.70 -10.29 12.37
N ARG A 115 4.07 -10.68 13.48
CA ARG A 115 4.46 -10.23 14.83
C ARG A 115 5.86 -10.67 15.21
N ALA A 116 6.27 -11.87 14.84
CA ALA A 116 7.62 -12.36 15.08
C ALA A 116 8.67 -11.52 14.34
N GLY A 117 8.45 -11.21 13.06
CA GLY A 117 9.36 -10.35 12.31
C GLY A 117 9.37 -8.90 12.81
N GLN A 118 8.23 -8.37 13.27
CA GLN A 118 8.16 -7.07 13.94
C GLN A 118 8.98 -7.07 15.25
N ALA A 119 8.82 -8.10 16.08
CA ALA A 119 9.57 -8.24 17.33
C ALA A 119 11.09 -8.39 17.11
N CYS A 120 11.50 -9.01 16.00
CA CYS A 120 12.90 -9.09 15.57
C CYS A 120 13.43 -7.77 14.96
N GLY A 121 12.58 -6.76 14.78
CA GLY A 121 12.94 -5.48 14.18
C GLY A 121 13.27 -5.53 12.70
N VAL A 122 12.82 -6.58 11.98
CA VAL A 122 13.05 -6.75 10.53
C VAL A 122 11.83 -6.36 9.69
N PHE A 123 10.65 -6.24 10.30
CA PHE A 123 9.43 -5.77 9.65
C PHE A 123 8.96 -4.44 10.21
N ALA A 124 8.75 -3.47 9.31
CA ALA A 124 8.07 -2.22 9.58
C ALA A 124 6.67 -2.29 8.97
N LEU A 125 5.63 -2.34 9.80
CA LEU A 125 4.26 -2.57 9.36
C LEU A 125 3.63 -1.27 8.83
N GLN A 126 2.89 -1.37 7.73
CA GLN A 126 2.13 -0.29 7.13
C GLN A 126 0.71 -0.78 6.88
N LEU A 127 -0.30 0.08 7.05
CA LEU A 127 -1.66 -0.28 6.66
C LEU A 127 -1.78 -0.18 5.14
N HIS A 128 -2.16 -1.27 4.48
CA HIS A 128 -2.51 -1.25 3.07
C HIS A 128 -4.01 -0.99 2.88
N GLY A 129 -4.85 -1.71 3.61
CA GLY A 129 -6.30 -1.48 3.65
C GLY A 129 -7.05 -2.62 4.37
N MET A 130 -8.36 -2.50 4.52
CA MET A 130 -9.17 -3.65 5.01
C MET A 130 -9.07 -4.79 4.01
N GLU A 131 -9.48 -4.55 2.78
CA GLU A 131 -9.41 -5.47 1.65
C GLU A 131 -8.72 -4.73 0.48
N HIS A 132 -8.14 -5.46 -0.48
CA HIS A 132 -7.54 -4.86 -1.69
C HIS A 132 -8.63 -4.54 -2.77
N PHE A 133 -9.81 -4.10 -2.33
CA PHE A 133 -10.96 -3.75 -3.17
C PHE A 133 -12.05 -3.07 -2.31
N TRP A 134 -13.03 -2.44 -2.95
CA TRP A 134 -14.27 -2.03 -2.29
C TRP A 134 -15.33 -3.15 -2.37
N PRO A 135 -15.78 -3.73 -1.23
CA PRO A 135 -16.65 -4.92 -1.23
C PRO A 135 -17.92 -4.79 -2.06
N GLU A 136 -18.60 -3.64 -1.99
CA GLU A 136 -19.83 -3.39 -2.74
C GLU A 136 -19.58 -3.35 -4.26
N SER A 137 -18.42 -2.81 -4.67
CA SER A 137 -18.01 -2.79 -6.08
C SER A 137 -17.78 -4.20 -6.60
N LEU A 138 -17.10 -5.02 -5.80
CA LEU A 138 -16.82 -6.41 -6.13
C LEU A 138 -18.12 -7.23 -6.24
N LEU A 139 -19.04 -7.08 -5.27
CA LEU A 139 -20.34 -7.76 -5.27
C LEU A 139 -21.22 -7.35 -6.46
N ALA A 140 -21.22 -6.07 -6.83
CA ALA A 140 -21.95 -5.58 -7.98
C ALA A 140 -21.35 -6.14 -9.28
N ALA A 141 -20.02 -6.09 -9.44
CA ALA A 141 -19.33 -6.64 -10.61
C ALA A 141 -19.53 -8.16 -10.76
N ALA A 142 -19.56 -8.91 -9.64
CA ALA A 142 -19.83 -10.35 -9.64
C ALA A 142 -21.22 -10.72 -10.19
N GLN A 143 -22.20 -9.81 -10.19
CA GLN A 143 -23.52 -10.08 -10.77
C GLN A 143 -23.49 -10.11 -12.29
N GLU A 144 -22.57 -9.36 -12.91
CA GLU A 144 -22.51 -9.17 -14.36
C GLU A 144 -21.28 -9.85 -15.00
N ASN A 145 -20.29 -10.24 -14.18
CA ASN A 145 -19.05 -10.86 -14.64
C ASN A 145 -18.81 -12.23 -13.98
N ALA A 146 -18.86 -13.28 -14.80
CA ALA A 146 -18.69 -14.66 -14.37
C ALA A 146 -17.29 -14.98 -13.82
N GLU A 147 -16.24 -14.31 -14.30
CA GLU A 147 -14.87 -14.48 -13.78
C GLU A 147 -14.77 -13.90 -12.37
N VAL A 148 -15.37 -12.73 -12.13
CA VAL A 148 -15.42 -12.11 -10.80
C VAL A 148 -16.27 -12.93 -9.84
N ALA A 149 -17.39 -13.49 -10.31
CA ALA A 149 -18.22 -14.41 -9.51
C ALA A 149 -17.45 -15.68 -9.12
N THR A 150 -16.68 -16.24 -10.07
CA THR A 150 -15.84 -17.43 -9.84
C THR A 150 -14.75 -17.13 -8.82
N TRP A 151 -14.05 -16.01 -8.96
CA TRP A 151 -13.05 -15.55 -8.01
C TRP A 151 -13.67 -15.34 -6.62
N LEU A 152 -14.85 -14.72 -6.53
CA LEU A 152 -15.52 -14.49 -5.25
C LEU A 152 -15.90 -15.80 -4.53
N ALA A 153 -16.28 -16.84 -5.27
CA ALA A 153 -16.61 -18.15 -4.71
C ALA A 153 -15.39 -18.89 -4.13
N ALA A 154 -14.21 -18.67 -4.72
CA ALA A 154 -12.94 -19.21 -4.27
C ALA A 154 -11.85 -18.13 -4.32
N PRO A 155 -11.82 -17.20 -3.34
CA PRO A 155 -10.90 -16.07 -3.36
C PRO A 155 -9.44 -16.54 -3.37
N GLU A 156 -8.66 -15.97 -4.30
CA GLU A 156 -7.22 -16.14 -4.40
C GLU A 156 -6.53 -14.77 -4.30
N LEU A 157 -5.39 -14.62 -4.98
CA LEU A 157 -4.67 -13.35 -5.14
C LEU A 157 -5.57 -12.30 -5.81
N THR A 158 -5.55 -11.09 -5.27
CA THR A 158 -6.38 -9.96 -5.75
C THR A 158 -5.92 -9.43 -7.09
N GLU A 159 -4.68 -9.71 -7.49
CA GLU A 159 -4.08 -9.41 -8.77
C GLU A 159 -4.76 -10.17 -9.93
N HIS A 160 -5.50 -11.25 -9.62
CA HIS A 160 -6.34 -11.97 -10.58
C HIS A 160 -7.68 -11.29 -10.85
N LEU A 161 -8.08 -10.28 -10.06
CA LEU A 161 -9.27 -9.49 -10.34
C LEU A 161 -9.01 -8.51 -11.49
N PRO A 162 -10.05 -8.07 -12.22
CA PRO A 162 -9.94 -6.93 -13.12
C PRO A 162 -9.33 -5.71 -12.41
N SER A 163 -8.31 -5.09 -13.00
CA SER A 163 -7.56 -3.98 -12.37
C SER A 163 -8.42 -2.87 -11.76
N PRO A 164 -9.57 -2.45 -12.37
CA PRO A 164 -10.43 -1.44 -11.74
C PRO A 164 -10.98 -1.84 -10.36
N LEU A 165 -11.23 -3.14 -10.14
CA LEU A 165 -11.80 -3.65 -8.89
C LEU A 165 -10.76 -3.77 -7.78
N GLN A 166 -9.47 -3.67 -8.10
CA GLN A 166 -8.38 -3.82 -7.14
C GLN A 166 -8.18 -2.56 -6.26
N SER A 167 -9.05 -1.55 -6.34
CA SER A 167 -8.93 -0.32 -5.56
C SER A 167 -9.89 -0.31 -4.38
N ARG A 168 -9.37 0.12 -3.22
CA ARG A 168 -10.14 0.24 -1.97
C ARG A 168 -10.96 1.52 -1.88
N TRP A 169 -10.54 2.60 -2.53
CA TRP A 169 -11.09 3.95 -2.27
C TRP A 169 -11.93 4.51 -3.44
N THR A 170 -12.45 3.63 -4.29
CA THR A 170 -13.27 4.01 -5.45
C THR A 170 -14.40 3.00 -5.70
N ASP A 171 -15.53 3.48 -6.22
CA ASP A 171 -16.57 2.61 -6.77
C ASP A 171 -16.22 2.29 -8.23
N ALA A 172 -15.80 1.06 -8.46
CA ALA A 172 -15.42 0.54 -9.77
C ALA A 172 -16.34 -0.59 -10.26
N ALA A 173 -17.55 -0.70 -9.71
CA ALA A 173 -18.54 -1.67 -10.18
C ALA A 173 -18.80 -1.55 -11.69
N VAL A 174 -18.83 -0.31 -12.18
CA VAL A 174 -18.99 0.05 -13.60
C VAL A 174 -17.98 1.14 -13.95
N LEU A 175 -17.50 1.13 -15.19
CA LEU A 175 -16.62 2.18 -15.72
C LEU A 175 -17.41 3.29 -16.44
N PRO A 176 -17.02 4.57 -16.31
CA PRO A 176 -15.92 5.08 -15.49
C PRO A 176 -16.21 4.98 -13.99
N SER A 177 -15.16 4.76 -13.19
CA SER A 177 -15.28 4.67 -11.73
C SER A 177 -15.77 5.98 -11.12
N ARG A 178 -16.32 5.87 -9.91
CA ARG A 178 -16.94 6.97 -9.18
C ARG A 178 -16.32 7.11 -7.79
N PRO A 179 -16.29 8.33 -7.23
CA PRO A 179 -15.89 8.51 -5.84
C PRO A 179 -16.90 7.83 -4.91
N LEU A 180 -16.40 7.27 -3.81
CA LEU A 180 -17.22 6.83 -2.69
C LEU A 180 -17.78 8.06 -1.97
N SER A 181 -18.88 7.88 -1.23
CA SER A 181 -19.36 8.96 -0.36
C SER A 181 -18.38 9.18 0.79
N ARG A 182 -18.17 10.44 1.19
CA ARG A 182 -17.33 10.81 2.34
C ARG A 182 -17.68 10.02 3.60
N GLN A 183 -18.97 9.84 3.90
CA GLN A 183 -19.41 9.06 5.06
C GLN A 183 -18.94 7.59 5.01
N ALA A 184 -18.94 6.98 3.82
CA ALA A 184 -18.48 5.61 3.64
C ALA A 184 -16.95 5.52 3.81
N VAL A 185 -16.21 6.51 3.33
CA VAL A 185 -14.76 6.62 3.52
C VAL A 185 -14.41 6.78 5.00
N GLU A 186 -15.03 7.73 5.70
CA GLU A 186 -14.80 7.97 7.14
C GLU A 186 -15.10 6.70 7.97
N ALA A 187 -16.20 6.00 7.67
CA ALA A 187 -16.55 4.75 8.34
C ALA A 187 -15.52 3.64 8.07
N ALA A 188 -15.06 3.51 6.83
CA ALA A 188 -14.05 2.54 6.42
C ALA A 188 -12.68 2.80 7.08
N VAL A 189 -12.20 4.05 7.08
CA VAL A 189 -10.95 4.44 7.75
C VAL A 189 -11.03 4.16 9.25
N ALA A 190 -12.14 4.50 9.90
CA ALA A 190 -12.34 4.24 11.33
C ALA A 190 -12.43 2.73 11.66
N GLU A 191 -12.92 1.91 10.73
CA GLU A 191 -12.94 0.46 10.87
C GLU A 191 -11.54 -0.14 10.72
N GLU A 192 -10.82 0.24 9.67
CA GLU A 192 -9.49 -0.24 9.33
C GLU A 192 -8.45 0.07 10.40
N THR A 193 -8.37 1.33 10.82
CA THR A 193 -7.44 1.79 11.85
C THR A 193 -7.70 1.12 13.19
N ARG A 194 -8.97 0.88 13.54
CA ARG A 194 -9.37 0.17 14.75
C ARG A 194 -9.01 -1.31 14.72
N LEU A 195 -9.22 -2.00 13.60
CA LEU A 195 -8.81 -3.40 13.46
C LEU A 195 -7.29 -3.52 13.49
N TYR A 196 -6.57 -2.66 12.77
CA TYR A 196 -5.11 -2.60 12.82
C TYR A 196 -4.62 -2.42 14.26
N ALA A 197 -5.18 -1.45 15.00
CA ALA A 197 -4.83 -1.22 16.39
C ALA A 197 -5.14 -2.41 17.31
N ALA A 198 -6.24 -3.12 17.08
CA ALA A 198 -6.55 -4.34 17.81
C ALA A 198 -5.55 -5.48 17.52
N LEU A 199 -5.03 -5.56 16.29
CA LEU A 199 -4.06 -6.57 15.87
C LEU A 199 -2.63 -6.27 16.35
N PHE A 200 -2.21 -5.01 16.35
CA PHE A 200 -0.80 -4.64 16.55
C PHE A 200 -0.55 -3.74 17.77
N GLY A 201 -1.61 -3.35 18.50
CA GLY A 201 -1.52 -2.61 19.76
C GLY A 201 -1.35 -1.10 19.61
N ALA A 202 -1.25 -0.57 18.39
CA ALA A 202 -1.16 0.86 18.09
C ALA A 202 -1.86 1.19 16.77
N ALA A 203 -2.25 2.44 16.58
CA ALA A 203 -2.72 2.92 15.28
C ALA A 203 -1.61 2.79 14.22
N PRO A 204 -1.95 2.66 12.93
CA PRO A 204 -0.93 2.64 11.88
C PRO A 204 -0.20 3.98 11.78
N ASP A 205 1.13 3.96 11.78
CA ASP A 205 1.96 5.16 11.59
C ASP A 205 2.08 5.56 10.11
N VAL A 206 1.93 4.58 9.20
CA VAL A 206 2.06 4.74 7.76
C VAL A 206 0.95 3.96 7.06
N VAL A 207 0.37 4.58 6.04
CA VAL A 207 -0.62 3.98 5.15
C VAL A 207 -0.09 4.05 3.72
N VAL A 208 -0.17 2.94 3.00
CA VAL A 208 0.10 2.87 1.55
C VAL A 208 -1.16 2.30 0.92
N PRO A 209 -2.00 3.07 0.24
CA PRO A 209 -3.30 2.57 -0.20
C PRO A 209 -3.19 1.58 -1.38
N PRO A 210 -4.16 0.67 -1.54
CA PRO A 210 -4.20 -0.26 -2.66
C PRO A 210 -4.27 0.51 -3.97
N THR A 211 -3.46 0.10 -4.95
CA THR A 211 -3.33 0.76 -6.27
C THR A 211 -2.95 2.25 -6.22
N PHE A 212 -2.37 2.74 -5.11
CA PHE A 212 -1.98 4.14 -4.91
C PHE A 212 -3.11 5.16 -5.06
N VAL A 213 -4.37 4.73 -4.93
CA VAL A 213 -5.52 5.65 -4.97
C VAL A 213 -5.67 6.30 -3.61
N TRP A 214 -5.44 7.60 -3.55
CA TRP A 214 -5.54 8.40 -2.33
C TRP A 214 -6.33 9.68 -2.61
N THR A 215 -7.31 9.98 -1.76
CA THR A 215 -8.22 11.13 -1.95
C THR A 215 -8.20 12.04 -0.72
N GLU A 216 -8.64 13.29 -0.87
CA GLU A 216 -8.72 14.24 0.26
C GLU A 216 -9.58 13.70 1.41
N ASP A 217 -10.67 12.97 1.10
CA ASP A 217 -11.54 12.36 2.12
C ASP A 217 -10.87 11.18 2.86
N VAL A 218 -9.87 10.53 2.25
CA VAL A 218 -9.10 9.44 2.89
C VAL A 218 -7.97 10.01 3.77
N GLU A 219 -7.38 11.13 3.35
CA GLU A 219 -6.31 11.83 4.10
C GLU A 219 -6.82 12.57 5.35
N ALA A 220 -8.05 13.09 5.32
CA ALA A 220 -8.63 13.98 6.33
C ALA A 220 -8.94 13.31 7.68
#